data_AF-A0A349DR83-F1
#
_entry.id   AF-A0A349DR83-F1
#
_cell.length_a   1.000
_cell.length_b   1.000
_cell.length_c   1.000
_cell.angle_alpha   90.00
_cell.angle_beta   90.00
_cell.angle_gamma   90.00
#
_symmetry.space_group_name_H-M   'P 1'
#
loop_
_entity.id
_entity.type
_entity.pdbx_description
1 polymer ?
#
loop_
_entity_poly.entity_id
_entity_poly.type
_entity_poly.pdbx_seq_one_letter_code
_entity_poly.pdbx_strand_id
1 'polypeptide(L)' 'MNNWTVLTKEEMLYIQGGMEGEDPQTVALTNPDAFATALQETSRAEMMEWFEDFGYTRRQARHFIRRFRRWLRRRGGC' A
#
# COMPACT_ATOMS: atom_id res chain seq x y z
N MET A 1 32.62 -14.41 23.32
CA MET A 1 31.28 -15.03 23.23
C MET A 1 30.45 -14.14 22.32
N ASN A 2 30.24 -14.56 21.07
CA ASN A 2 29.46 -13.79 20.11
C ASN A 2 28.00 -14.21 20.26
N ASN A 3 27.16 -13.30 20.75
CA ASN A 3 25.70 -13.45 20.72
C ASN A 3 25.25 -13.40 19.27
N TRP A 4 25.19 -14.55 18.61
CA TRP A 4 24.37 -14.73 17.43
C TRP A 4 22.93 -14.69 17.91
N THR A 5 22.32 -13.50 17.95
CA THR A 5 20.88 -13.34 18.05
C THR A 5 20.28 -13.99 16.82
N VAL A 6 19.96 -15.28 16.94
CA VAL A 6 19.09 -15.99 16.02
C VAL A 6 17.76 -15.26 16.11
N LEU A 7 17.48 -14.43 15.12
CA LEU A 7 16.21 -13.75 14.96
C LEU A 7 15.10 -14.79 15.11
N THR A 8 14.10 -14.46 15.92
CA THR A 8 12.96 -15.34 16.13
C THR A 8 12.26 -15.61 14.79
N LYS A 9 11.50 -16.71 14.66
CA LYS A 9 10.78 -17.02 13.41
C LYS A 9 9.91 -15.87 12.92
N GLU A 10 9.39 -15.06 13.84
CA GLU A 10 8.61 -13.85 13.58
C GLU A 10 9.48 -12.72 13.01
N GLU A 11 10.68 -12.51 13.54
CA GLU A 11 11.64 -11.53 12.99
C GLU A 11 12.25 -11.97 11.65
N MET A 12 12.42 -13.28 11.42
CA MET A 12 12.81 -13.80 10.11
C MET A 12 11.70 -13.64 9.06
N LEU A 13 10.43 -13.83 9.44
CA LEU A 13 9.29 -13.56 8.54
C LEU A 13 9.24 -12.09 8.13
N TYR A 14 9.55 -11.17 9.05
CA TYR A 14 9.66 -9.73 8.79
C TYR A 14 10.80 -9.35 7.82
N ILE A 15 11.81 -10.22 7.66
CA ILE A 15 13.01 -9.95 6.85
C ILE A 15 13.04 -10.76 5.54
N GLN A 16 12.33 -11.89 5.45
CA GLN A 16 12.27 -12.75 4.26
C GLN A 16 11.12 -12.44 3.29
N GLY A 17 10.23 -11.50 3.60
CA GLY A 17 9.19 -11.01 2.69
C GLY A 17 9.64 -9.82 1.86
N GLY A 18 10.58 -9.99 0.93
CA GLY A 18 11.21 -8.90 0.14
C GLY A 18 10.31 -8.05 -0.79
N MET A 19 8.99 -8.01 -0.56
CA MET A 19 8.01 -6.99 -0.94
C MET A 19 6.83 -7.04 0.06
N GLU A 20 7.09 -6.94 1.37
CA GLU A 20 6.04 -6.59 2.35
C GLU A 20 5.44 -5.26 1.90
N GLY A 21 4.15 -5.28 1.55
CA GLY A 21 3.48 -4.21 0.82
C GLY A 21 3.83 -2.83 1.38
N GLU A 22 4.19 -1.89 0.52
CA GLU A 22 4.22 -0.51 0.97
C GLU A 22 2.79 -0.07 1.30
N ASP A 23 2.62 0.76 2.34
CA ASP A 23 1.32 1.32 2.68
C ASP A 23 0.72 2.00 1.43
N PRO A 24 -0.52 1.68 1.03
CA PRO A 24 -1.12 2.24 -0.18
C PRO A 24 -1.18 3.78 -0.18
N GLN A 25 -1.26 4.43 0.97
CA GLN A 25 -1.18 5.89 1.02
C GLN A 25 0.24 6.40 0.75
N THR A 26 1.24 5.72 1.31
CA THR A 26 2.65 5.99 1.05
C THR A 26 2.96 5.82 -0.44
N VAL A 27 2.56 4.71 -1.06
CA VAL A 27 2.73 4.49 -2.52
C VAL A 27 2.06 5.60 -3.34
N ALA A 28 0.84 5.99 -2.98
CA ALA A 28 0.14 7.06 -3.68
C ALA A 28 0.82 8.43 -3.58
N LEU A 29 1.61 8.69 -2.54
CA LEU A 29 2.36 9.92 -2.34
C LEU A 29 3.75 9.88 -2.98
N THR A 30 4.46 8.76 -2.86
CA THR A 30 5.83 8.59 -3.37
C THR A 30 5.84 8.29 -4.87
N ASN A 31 4.89 7.48 -5.34
CA ASN A 31 4.74 7.06 -6.72
C ASN A 31 3.27 7.09 -7.16
N PRO A 32 2.72 8.29 -7.41
CA PRO A 32 1.32 8.45 -7.76
C PRO A 32 0.94 7.74 -9.07
N ASP A 33 1.87 7.59 -10.00
CA ASP A 33 1.61 6.96 -11.29
C ASP A 33 1.54 5.43 -11.13
N ALA A 34 2.41 4.82 -10.31
CA ALA A 34 2.30 3.40 -9.95
C ALA A 34 1.00 3.10 -9.18
N PHE A 35 0.61 3.97 -8.24
CA PHE A 35 -0.67 3.81 -7.54
C PHE A 35 -1.88 3.97 -8.49
N ALA A 36 -1.78 4.83 -9.50
CA ALA A 36 -2.81 4.98 -10.53
C ALA A 36 -2.95 3.72 -11.39
N THR A 37 -1.83 3.08 -11.75
CA THR A 37 -1.81 1.79 -12.46
C THR A 37 -2.44 0.69 -11.62
N ALA A 38 -2.03 0.55 -10.35
CA ALA A 38 -2.64 -0.41 -9.43
C ALA A 38 -4.16 -0.23 -9.31
N LEU A 39 -4.64 1.01 -9.24
CA LEU A 39 -6.09 1.30 -9.22
C LEU A 39 -6.86 0.89 -10.49
N GLN A 40 -6.17 0.70 -11.61
CA GLN A 40 -6.77 0.29 -12.90
C GLN A 40 -6.67 -1.22 -13.11
N GLU A 41 -5.55 -1.82 -12.72
CA GLU A 41 -5.24 -3.24 -12.94
C GLU A 41 -5.79 -4.14 -11.83
N THR A 42 -5.88 -3.63 -10.60
CA THR A 42 -6.33 -4.39 -9.43
C THR A 42 -7.85 -4.26 -9.24
N SER A 43 -8.49 -5.35 -8.82
CA SER A 43 -9.91 -5.32 -8.53
C SER A 43 -10.22 -4.42 -7.33
N ARG A 44 -11.47 -3.97 -7.22
CA ARG A 44 -11.90 -3.18 -6.06
C ARG A 44 -11.76 -3.96 -4.74
N ALA A 45 -11.95 -5.28 -4.76
CA ALA A 45 -11.87 -6.10 -3.56
C ALA A 45 -10.42 -6.15 -3.05
N GLU A 46 -9.49 -6.48 -3.93
CA GLU A 46 -8.04 -6.52 -3.63
C GLU A 46 -7.52 -5.14 -3.22
N MET A 47 -7.96 -4.05 -3.87
CA MET A 47 -7.61 -2.70 -3.44
C MET A 47 -8.15 -2.34 -2.04
N MET A 48 -9.23 -2.96 -1.58
CA MET A 48 -9.74 -2.72 -0.23
C MET A 48 -9.03 -3.60 0.79
N GLU A 49 -8.73 -4.85 0.43
CA GLU A 49 -7.92 -5.78 1.20
C GLU A 49 -6.52 -5.22 1.45
N TRP A 50 -5.86 -4.68 0.41
CA TRP A 50 -4.57 -4.00 0.56
C TRP A 50 -4.64 -2.82 1.55
N PHE A 51 -5.76 -2.09 1.64
CA PHE A 51 -5.90 -1.07 2.69
C PHE A 51 -6.20 -1.67 4.07
N GLU A 52 -6.97 -2.75 4.14
CA GLU A 52 -7.29 -3.45 5.39
C GLU A 52 -6.04 -4.04 6.05
N ASP A 53 -5.10 -4.56 5.25
CA ASP A 53 -3.81 -5.10 5.71
C ASP A 53 -2.95 -4.08 6.45
N PHE A 54 -3.11 -2.78 6.14
CA PHE A 54 -2.41 -1.66 6.82
C PHE A 54 -3.28 -0.98 7.89
N GLY A 55 -4.36 -1.63 8.32
CA GLY A 55 -5.22 -1.15 9.39
C GLY A 55 -6.20 -0.05 9.00
N TYR A 56 -6.40 0.21 7.71
CA TYR A 56 -7.42 1.16 7.26
C TYR A 56 -8.80 0.51 7.22
N THR A 57 -9.79 1.23 7.71
CA THR A 57 -11.18 0.84 7.50
C THR A 57 -11.57 1.00 6.03
N ARG A 58 -12.52 0.18 5.55
CA ARG A 58 -13.15 0.34 4.22
C ARG A 58 -13.62 1.77 3.93
N ARG A 59 -14.09 2.50 4.96
CA ARG A 59 -14.53 3.89 4.81
C ARG A 59 -13.36 4.82 4.53
N GLN A 60 -12.24 4.67 5.24
CA GLN A 60 -11.01 5.43 5.02
C GLN A 60 -10.44 5.15 3.63
N ALA A 61 -10.30 3.87 3.25
CA ALA A 61 -9.83 3.44 1.94
C ALA A 61 -10.65 4.07 0.79
N ARG A 62 -11.98 3.94 0.85
CA ARG A 62 -12.88 4.56 -0.14
C ARG A 62 -12.73 6.08 -0.21
N HIS A 63 -12.64 6.74 0.95
CA HIS A 63 -12.48 8.18 1.01
C HIS A 63 -11.17 8.62 0.36
N PHE A 64 -10.08 7.92 0.66
CA PHE A 64 -8.76 8.16 0.09
C PHE A 64 -8.76 7.96 -1.43
N ILE A 65 -9.17 6.79 -1.92
CA ILE A 65 -9.20 6.46 -3.35
C ILE A 65 -10.05 7.48 -4.13
N ARG A 66 -11.20 7.90 -3.58
CA ARG A 66 -12.04 8.93 -4.20
C ARG A 66 -11.32 10.28 -4.29
N ARG A 67 -10.61 10.68 -3.23
CA ARG A 67 -9.82 11.92 -3.21
C ARG A 67 -8.67 11.84 -4.21
N PHE A 68 -7.96 10.72 -4.25
CA PHE A 68 -6.88 10.47 -5.18
C PHE A 68 -7.33 10.53 -6.64
N ARG A 69 -8.43 9.86 -6.99
CA ARG A 69 -9.03 9.92 -8.35
C ARG A 69 -9.42 11.34 -8.76
N ARG A 70 -9.93 12.16 -7.84
CA ARG A 70 -10.23 13.58 -8.12
C ARG A 70 -8.96 14.40 -8.35
N TRP A 71 -7.90 14.11 -7.61
CA TRP A 71 -6.61 14.75 -7.79
C TRP A 71 -5.97 14.38 -9.14
N LEU A 72 -5.98 13.09 -9.53
CA LEU A 72 -5.50 12.65 -10.85
C LEU A 72 -6.19 13.39 -12.01
N ARG A 73 -7.51 13.54 -11.96
CA ARG A 73 -8.28 14.27 -12.99
C ARG A 73 -7.87 15.73 -13.11
N ARG A 74 -7.42 16.36 -12.02
CA ARG A 74 -6.92 17.75 -12.04
C ARG A 74 -5.47 17.82 -12.54
N ARG A 75 -4.67 16.78 -12.31
CA ARG A 75 -3.28 16.70 -12.79
C ARG A 75 -3.20 16.52 -14.31
N GLY A 76 -4.13 15.76 -14.91
CA GLY A 76 -4.19 15.51 -16.36
C GLY A 76 -5.02 16.52 -17.17
N GLY A 77 -5.35 17.69 -16.62
CA GLY A 77 -6.25 18.67 -17.26
C GLY A 77 -5.64 20.05 -17.35
N CYS A 78 -4.86 20.28 -18.40
CA CYS A 78 -4.87 21.49 -19.23
C CYS A 78 -4.68 21.07 -20.68
#